data_AF-A0A2V6LQT5-F1
#
_entry.id   AF-A0A2V6LQT5-F1
#
_cell.length_a   1.000
_cell.length_b   1.000
_cell.length_c   1.000
_cell.angle_alpha   90.00
_cell.angle_beta   90.00
_cell.angle_gamma   90.00
#
_symmetry.space_group_name_H-M   'P 1'
#
loop_
_entity.id
_entity.type
_entity.pdbx_description
1 polymer ?
#
loop_
_entity_poly.entity_id
_entity_poly.type
_entity_poly.pdbx_seq_one_letter_code
_entity_poly.pdbx_strand_id
1 'polypeptide(L)'
;MASTRITRIDAREILDSRGNPTIEVDVRVENGALGRAAVPSGASTGEHEAVELRDGDKRRFGGKGVRKAVANVNEKIAPVLKGWDARDQANIDSKLIELDGTPTKKHLGANATLAISLAVAHAAAAAERLPLFRYLGGPEARVLPVPMMNILNGGAHSDAPIDFQEFMIVPRGTASYAEALRYGTEVYHALKSVLRARHLSTAIGDEGGFAPRLDSAEDALESISAAVEKAGYKLGEQIFIALDPAASEFYDCEKNVYVFKKSDGSKKTAEELIDHYAKLCARFPIVSIEDGCAEDDWDGWKRLTKKLGARIQLVGDDLFVTNVKFLEKGIAEHVANSILIKVNQIGTLTETLATIDVAKKNNYTTVISHRSGET
;
A
#
# COMPACT_ATOMS: atom_id res chain seq x y z
N MET A 1 -27.53 -11.18 22.58
CA MET A 1 -26.42 -10.60 21.80
C MET A 1 -25.38 -10.11 22.80
N ALA A 2 -24.08 -10.26 22.51
CA ALA A 2 -23.04 -9.74 23.39
C ALA A 2 -23.15 -8.21 23.45
N SER A 3 -22.96 -7.60 24.61
CA SER A 3 -22.98 -6.14 24.70
C SER A 3 -21.68 -5.58 24.11
N THR A 4 -21.81 -4.83 23.02
CA THR A 4 -20.72 -4.25 22.22
C THR A 4 -20.62 -2.73 22.41
N ARG A 5 -21.29 -2.17 23.43
CA ARG A 5 -21.16 -0.74 23.73
C ARG A 5 -19.73 -0.42 24.16
N ILE A 6 -19.15 0.61 23.57
CA ILE A 6 -17.79 1.09 23.85
C ILE A 6 -17.75 1.64 25.27
N THR A 7 -16.89 1.09 26.11
CA THR A 7 -16.71 1.53 27.50
C THR A 7 -15.47 2.40 27.67
N ARG A 8 -14.43 2.14 26.87
CA ARG A 8 -13.14 2.82 26.98
C ARG A 8 -12.41 2.83 25.64
N ILE A 9 -11.76 3.95 25.36
CA ILE A 9 -10.84 4.13 24.24
C ILE A 9 -9.56 4.76 24.82
N ASP A 10 -8.40 4.18 24.51
CA ASP A 10 -7.10 4.73 24.92
C ASP A 10 -6.13 4.73 23.74
N ALA A 11 -5.60 5.89 23.38
CA ALA A 11 -4.53 6.06 22.42
C ALA A 11 -3.16 6.22 23.09
N ARG A 12 -2.12 5.74 22.42
CA ARG A 12 -0.72 5.90 22.80
C ARG A 12 0.18 6.10 21.57
N GLU A 13 1.35 6.69 21.80
CA GLU A 13 2.43 6.80 20.82
C GLU A 13 3.31 5.54 20.92
N ILE A 14 3.50 4.84 19.80
CA ILE A 14 4.42 3.70 19.62
C ILE A 14 5.43 4.02 18.50
N LEU A 15 6.27 3.07 18.09
CA LEU A 15 7.19 3.22 16.96
C LEU A 15 6.80 2.27 15.81
N ASP A 16 6.95 2.73 14.57
CA ASP A 16 6.85 1.92 13.35
C ASP A 16 8.15 1.14 13.07
N SER A 17 8.15 0.32 12.01
CA SER A 17 9.28 -0.49 11.55
C SER A 17 10.53 0.31 11.18
N ARG A 18 10.37 1.61 10.90
CA ARG A 18 11.46 2.56 10.60
C ARG A 18 11.91 3.37 11.82
N GLY A 19 11.34 3.08 12.99
CA GLY A 19 11.64 3.77 14.24
C GLY A 19 11.02 5.18 14.35
N ASN A 20 10.08 5.55 13.47
CA ASN A 20 9.33 6.80 13.60
C ASN A 20 8.10 6.61 14.49
N PRO A 21 7.64 7.63 15.22
CA PRO A 21 6.43 7.53 16.01
C PRO A 21 5.19 7.23 15.16
N THR A 22 4.29 6.39 15.66
CA THR A 22 2.93 6.22 15.14
C THR A 22 1.94 6.03 16.29
N ILE A 23 0.64 6.04 15.99
CA ILE A 23 -0.44 5.93 16.96
C ILE A 23 -0.96 4.48 17.04
N GLU A 24 -1.20 4.02 18.27
CA GLU A 24 -1.93 2.79 18.58
C GLU A 24 -3.13 3.12 19.47
N VAL A 25 -4.27 2.48 19.19
CA VAL A 25 -5.52 2.67 19.93
C VAL A 25 -6.04 1.33 20.43
N ASP A 26 -6.43 1.31 21.70
CA ASP A 26 -7.21 0.24 22.32
C ASP A 26 -8.68 0.67 22.44
N VAL A 27 -9.62 -0.19 22.05
CA VAL A 27 -11.07 -0.04 22.27
C VAL A 27 -11.57 -1.21 23.08
N ARG A 28 -12.21 -0.93 24.23
CA ARG A 28 -12.87 -1.93 25.06
C ARG A 28 -14.39 -1.75 25.01
N VAL A 29 -15.11 -2.86 24.97
CA VAL A 29 -16.57 -2.89 24.99
C VAL A 29 -17.12 -3.56 26.25
N GLU A 30 -18.41 -3.40 26.54
CA GLU A 30 -19.06 -3.83 27.77
C GLU A 30 -18.88 -5.32 28.11
N ASN A 31 -18.83 -6.21 27.11
CA ASN A 31 -18.60 -7.64 27.35
C ASN A 31 -17.13 -7.99 27.66
N GLY A 32 -16.24 -6.99 27.75
CA GLY A 32 -14.82 -7.15 28.07
C GLY A 32 -13.90 -7.35 26.87
N ALA A 33 -14.44 -7.50 25.65
CA ALA A 33 -13.61 -7.63 24.45
C ALA A 33 -12.76 -6.38 24.21
N LEU A 34 -11.57 -6.60 23.66
CA LEU A 34 -10.58 -5.59 23.34
C LEU A 34 -10.25 -5.67 21.85
N GLY A 35 -10.34 -4.54 21.17
CA GLY A 35 -9.74 -4.33 19.86
C GLY A 35 -8.53 -3.40 19.99
N ARG A 36 -7.52 -3.66 19.18
CA ARG A 36 -6.30 -2.87 19.11
C ARG A 36 -5.89 -2.70 17.67
N ALA A 37 -5.49 -1.49 17.30
CA ALA A 37 -4.90 -1.22 16.01
C ALA A 37 -3.84 -0.13 16.13
N ALA A 38 -2.75 -0.32 15.39
CA ALA A 38 -1.78 0.71 15.11
C ALA A 38 -1.87 1.11 13.64
N VAL A 39 -1.43 2.33 13.31
CA VAL A 39 -1.57 2.87 11.95
C VAL A 39 -0.22 2.87 11.23
N PRO A 40 -0.15 2.32 10.00
CA PRO A 40 1.07 2.38 9.22
C PRO A 40 1.28 3.79 8.63
N SER A 41 2.51 4.07 8.18
CA SER A 41 2.92 5.37 7.64
C SER A 41 3.75 5.21 6.37
N GLY A 42 3.49 6.04 5.35
CA GLY A 42 4.23 6.04 4.09
C GLY A 42 5.60 6.72 4.17
N ALA A 43 6.47 6.46 3.19
CA ALA A 43 7.69 7.24 2.93
C ALA A 43 7.38 8.34 1.91
N SER A 44 6.77 7.96 0.79
CA SER A 44 6.08 8.86 -0.12
C SER A 44 4.59 8.92 0.21
N THR A 45 4.01 10.09 -0.01
CA THR A 45 2.60 10.38 0.21
C THR A 45 2.11 11.19 -0.98
N GLY A 46 1.15 10.67 -1.74
CA GLY A 46 0.53 11.40 -2.84
C GLY A 46 -0.12 12.70 -2.37
N GLU A 47 -0.24 13.68 -3.26
CA GLU A 47 -0.74 15.03 -2.91
C GLU A 47 -2.19 15.02 -2.41
N HIS A 48 -2.93 13.95 -2.73
CA HIS A 48 -4.35 13.81 -2.46
C HIS A 48 -4.68 12.84 -1.29
N GLU A 49 -3.66 12.33 -0.58
CA GLU A 49 -3.86 11.47 0.59
C GLU A 49 -4.51 12.22 1.78
N ALA A 50 -5.21 11.46 2.63
CA ALA A 50 -5.64 11.95 3.93
C ALA A 50 -4.42 12.27 4.82
N VAL A 51 -4.54 13.31 5.65
CA VAL A 51 -3.40 13.90 6.35
C VAL A 51 -3.01 13.09 7.59
N GLU A 52 -1.79 12.56 7.60
CA GLU A 52 -1.16 12.07 8.82
C GLU A 52 -0.76 13.23 9.74
N LEU A 53 -1.37 13.33 10.93
CA LEU A 53 -1.10 14.45 11.83
C LEU A 53 0.16 14.20 12.66
N ARG A 54 1.20 15.00 12.38
CA ARG A 54 2.47 15.05 13.10
C ARG A 54 2.57 16.27 14.02
N ASP A 55 3.39 16.19 15.06
CA ASP A 55 3.56 17.23 16.07
C ASP A 55 4.28 18.47 15.52
N GLY A 56 5.29 18.28 14.66
CA GLY A 56 6.16 19.35 14.14
C GLY A 56 7.21 19.85 15.16
N ASP A 57 7.28 19.25 16.35
CA ASP A 57 8.27 19.61 17.37
C ASP A 57 9.64 19.00 17.05
N LYS A 58 10.55 19.80 16.47
CA LYS A 58 11.91 19.37 16.10
C LYS A 58 12.72 18.78 17.25
N ARG A 59 12.36 19.05 18.51
CA ARG A 59 13.06 18.51 19.69
C ARG A 59 12.71 17.05 19.99
N ARG A 60 11.62 16.52 19.39
CA ARG A 60 11.16 15.14 19.58
C ARG A 60 11.04 14.43 18.25
N PHE A 61 11.78 13.33 18.09
CA PHE A 61 11.73 12.50 16.88
C PHE A 61 11.86 13.33 15.58
N GLY A 62 12.66 14.40 15.60
CA GLY A 62 12.85 15.29 14.45
C GLY A 62 11.58 15.99 13.94
N GLY A 63 10.54 16.15 14.78
CA GLY A 63 9.24 16.71 14.38
C GLY A 63 8.17 15.67 14.06
N LYS A 64 8.52 14.37 14.06
CA LYS A 64 7.63 13.27 13.65
C LYS A 64 6.77 12.68 14.78
N GLY A 65 6.78 13.26 15.98
CA GLY A 65 5.89 12.84 17.07
C GLY A 65 4.41 12.87 16.66
N VAL A 66 3.57 12.09 17.34
CA VAL A 66 2.12 11.99 17.06
C VAL A 66 1.26 12.30 18.29
N ARG A 67 1.79 13.06 19.26
CA ARG A 67 1.06 13.39 20.49
C ARG A 67 -0.21 14.19 20.23
N LYS A 68 -0.24 15.04 19.20
CA LYS A 68 -1.47 15.76 18.79
C LYS A 68 -2.57 14.78 18.37
N ALA A 69 -2.23 13.77 17.56
CA ALA A 69 -3.18 12.74 17.14
C ALA A 69 -3.66 11.89 18.35
N VAL A 70 -2.74 11.51 19.24
CA VAL A 70 -3.06 10.79 20.50
C VAL A 70 -4.00 11.61 21.38
N ALA A 71 -3.74 12.91 21.55
CA ALA A 71 -4.59 13.82 22.31
C ALA A 71 -5.97 13.97 21.65
N ASN A 72 -6.04 14.10 20.32
CA ASN A 72 -7.31 14.12 19.59
C ASN A 72 -8.16 12.87 19.87
N VAL A 73 -7.54 11.68 19.90
CA VAL A 73 -8.26 10.46 20.27
C VAL A 73 -8.76 10.53 21.71
N ASN A 74 -7.87 10.74 22.67
CA ASN A 74 -8.19 10.62 24.10
C ASN A 74 -9.15 11.73 24.59
N GLU A 75 -9.02 12.94 24.08
CA GLU A 75 -9.71 14.13 24.60
C GLU A 75 -10.95 14.51 23.77
N LYS A 76 -10.97 14.22 22.46
CA LYS A 76 -12.06 14.64 21.56
C LYS A 76 -12.91 13.47 21.08
N ILE A 77 -12.29 12.39 20.61
CA ILE A 77 -13.02 11.25 20.03
C ILE A 77 -13.60 10.35 21.11
N ALA A 78 -12.79 9.96 22.10
CA ALA A 78 -13.17 9.00 23.13
C ALA A 78 -14.43 9.39 23.92
N PRO A 79 -14.61 10.65 24.36
CA PRO A 79 -15.83 11.06 25.05
C PRO A 79 -17.09 10.97 24.17
N VAL A 80 -16.95 11.22 22.86
CA VAL A 80 -18.08 11.22 21.90
C VAL A 80 -18.56 9.80 21.61
N LEU A 81 -17.64 8.85 21.43
CA LEU A 81 -17.97 7.46 21.07
C LEU A 81 -18.31 6.56 22.27
N LYS A 82 -18.15 7.05 23.50
CA LYS A 82 -18.49 6.28 24.70
C LYS A 82 -19.98 5.90 24.68
N GLY A 83 -20.26 4.61 24.89
CA GLY A 83 -21.61 4.06 24.88
C GLY A 83 -22.17 3.71 23.50
N TRP A 84 -21.46 4.04 22.41
CA TRP A 84 -21.85 3.65 21.05
C TRP A 84 -21.64 2.16 20.84
N ASP A 85 -22.47 1.54 19.99
CA ASP A 85 -22.35 0.13 19.64
C ASP A 85 -21.19 -0.07 18.64
N ALA A 86 -20.15 -0.81 19.03
CA ALA A 86 -18.99 -1.07 18.17
C ALA A 86 -19.33 -1.84 16.87
N ARG A 87 -20.51 -2.45 16.76
CA ARG A 87 -20.96 -3.12 15.54
C ARG A 87 -21.42 -2.14 14.46
N ASP A 88 -21.72 -0.91 14.85
CA ASP A 88 -22.19 0.13 13.95
C ASP A 88 -21.01 0.89 13.32
N GLN A 89 -20.16 0.14 12.61
CA GLN A 89 -18.91 0.64 12.03
C GLN A 89 -19.13 1.87 11.15
N ALA A 90 -20.16 1.85 10.29
CA ALA A 90 -20.45 2.92 9.37
C ALA A 90 -20.84 4.23 10.09
N ASN A 91 -21.66 4.15 11.15
CA ASN A 91 -22.02 5.35 11.91
C ASN A 91 -20.85 5.88 12.76
N ILE A 92 -20.01 4.99 13.30
CA ILE A 92 -18.78 5.39 14.00
C ILE A 92 -17.84 6.11 13.04
N ASP A 93 -17.55 5.53 11.88
CA ASP A 93 -16.67 6.13 10.87
C ASP A 93 -17.26 7.46 10.34
N SER A 94 -18.57 7.52 10.10
CA SER A 94 -19.25 8.76 9.72
C SER A 94 -19.11 9.84 10.79
N LYS A 95 -19.19 9.47 12.07
CA LYS A 95 -19.01 10.42 13.18
C LYS A 95 -17.58 10.92 13.28
N LEU A 96 -16.58 10.09 13.00
CA LEU A 96 -15.18 10.50 12.95
C LEU A 96 -14.95 11.54 11.85
N ILE A 97 -15.52 11.32 10.67
CA ILE A 97 -15.45 12.25 9.53
C ILE A 97 -16.15 13.56 9.86
N GLU A 98 -17.35 13.50 10.45
CA GLU A 98 -18.11 14.68 10.88
C GLU A 98 -17.36 15.50 11.93
N LEU A 99 -16.77 14.84 12.93
CA LEU A 99 -16.04 15.49 14.02
C LEU A 99 -14.76 16.18 13.53
N ASP A 100 -14.10 15.62 12.51
CA ASP A 100 -12.97 16.28 11.87
C ASP A 100 -13.43 17.50 11.05
N GLY A 101 -14.47 17.32 10.24
CA GLY A 101 -15.08 18.38 9.44
C GLY A 101 -14.28 18.81 8.21
N THR A 102 -13.21 18.08 7.84
CA THR A 102 -12.40 18.37 6.65
C THR A 102 -12.36 17.19 5.68
N PRO A 103 -12.21 17.42 4.37
CA PRO A 103 -12.15 16.34 3.38
C PRO A 103 -10.92 15.43 3.55
N THR A 104 -9.84 15.93 4.15
CA THR A 104 -8.56 15.22 4.28
C THR A 104 -8.27 14.76 5.71
N LYS A 105 -9.24 14.87 6.63
CA LYS A 105 -9.08 14.46 8.03
C LYS A 105 -7.96 15.21 8.78
N LYS A 106 -7.66 16.46 8.37
CA LYS A 106 -6.47 17.20 8.85
C LYS A 106 -6.59 17.75 10.26
N HIS A 107 -7.79 17.87 10.83
CA HIS A 107 -7.98 18.43 12.17
C HIS A 107 -7.75 17.39 13.28
N LEU A 108 -8.28 16.18 13.08
CA LEU A 108 -8.09 15.04 13.98
C LEU A 108 -6.83 14.24 13.61
N GLY A 109 -6.53 14.14 12.32
CA GLY A 109 -5.53 13.26 11.73
C GLY A 109 -6.15 11.99 11.16
N ALA A 110 -5.79 11.64 9.93
CA ALA A 110 -6.15 10.36 9.30
C ALA A 110 -5.63 9.17 10.11
N ASN A 111 -4.47 9.33 10.74
CA ASN A 111 -3.90 8.36 11.68
C ASN A 111 -4.76 8.19 12.95
N ALA A 112 -5.32 9.26 13.51
CA ALA A 112 -6.23 9.14 14.67
C ALA A 112 -7.55 8.45 14.31
N THR A 113 -8.16 8.86 13.21
CA THR A 113 -9.46 8.32 12.76
C THR A 113 -9.34 6.86 12.32
N LEU A 114 -8.30 6.49 11.58
CA LEU A 114 -8.08 5.11 11.17
C LEU A 114 -7.81 4.19 12.37
N ALA A 115 -6.97 4.62 13.32
CA ALA A 115 -6.65 3.80 14.49
C ALA A 115 -7.91 3.41 15.28
N ILE A 116 -8.83 4.38 15.45
CA ILE A 116 -10.14 4.13 16.07
C ILE A 116 -10.99 3.20 15.21
N SER A 117 -11.10 3.51 13.91
CA SER A 117 -11.91 2.75 12.96
C SER A 117 -11.56 1.25 12.98
N LEU A 118 -10.26 0.93 12.91
CA LEU A 118 -9.76 -0.44 12.97
C LEU A 118 -9.92 -1.06 14.36
N ALA A 119 -9.56 -0.35 15.44
CA ALA A 119 -9.67 -0.88 16.79
C ALA A 119 -11.13 -1.20 17.17
N VAL A 120 -12.10 -0.41 16.70
CA VAL A 120 -13.55 -0.69 16.83
C VAL A 120 -13.92 -1.98 16.11
N ALA A 121 -13.51 -2.16 14.85
CA ALA A 121 -13.78 -3.38 14.08
C ALA A 121 -13.19 -4.63 14.77
N HIS A 122 -11.96 -4.53 15.28
CA HIS A 122 -11.34 -5.60 16.05
C HIS A 122 -12.10 -5.90 17.35
N ALA A 123 -12.56 -4.87 18.08
CA ALA A 123 -13.30 -5.05 19.32
C ALA A 123 -14.65 -5.73 19.06
N ALA A 124 -15.34 -5.32 18.00
CA ALA A 124 -16.61 -5.92 17.59
C ALA A 124 -16.44 -7.37 17.12
N ALA A 125 -15.44 -7.66 16.29
CA ALA A 125 -15.11 -9.02 15.87
C ALA A 125 -14.81 -9.94 17.07
N ALA A 126 -13.99 -9.45 18.01
CA ALA A 126 -13.66 -10.17 19.23
C ALA A 126 -14.90 -10.40 20.12
N ALA A 127 -15.79 -9.41 20.22
CA ALA A 127 -17.03 -9.51 20.99
C ALA A 127 -18.01 -10.55 20.42
N GLU A 128 -18.08 -10.65 19.09
CA GLU A 128 -18.86 -11.66 18.36
C GLU A 128 -18.14 -13.01 18.23
N ARG A 129 -16.91 -13.12 18.76
CA ARG A 129 -16.06 -14.32 18.69
C ARG A 129 -15.81 -14.79 17.25
N LEU A 130 -15.69 -13.82 16.33
CA LEU A 130 -15.34 -14.05 14.95
C LEU A 130 -13.91 -13.58 14.69
N PRO A 131 -13.13 -14.29 13.86
CA PRO A 131 -11.91 -13.70 13.33
C PRO A 131 -12.26 -12.50 12.43
N LEU A 132 -11.41 -11.48 12.42
CA LEU A 132 -11.69 -10.20 11.75
C LEU A 132 -12.14 -10.37 10.29
N PHE A 133 -11.47 -11.23 9.53
CA PHE A 133 -11.82 -11.45 8.11
C PHE A 133 -13.24 -11.98 7.92
N ARG A 134 -13.77 -12.77 8.87
CA ARG A 134 -15.17 -13.24 8.85
C ARG A 134 -16.13 -12.16 9.30
N TYR A 135 -15.74 -11.36 10.29
CA TYR A 135 -16.54 -10.23 10.75
C TYR A 135 -16.75 -9.20 9.62
N LEU A 136 -15.69 -8.89 8.86
CA LEU A 136 -15.73 -7.91 7.77
C LEU A 136 -16.31 -8.48 6.47
N GLY A 137 -15.84 -9.64 6.02
CA GLY A 137 -16.18 -10.20 4.71
C GLY A 137 -17.32 -11.22 4.71
N GLY A 138 -17.86 -11.54 5.89
CA GLY A 138 -18.97 -12.48 6.04
C GLY A 138 -18.62 -13.94 5.70
N PRO A 139 -19.66 -14.76 5.45
CA PRO A 139 -19.50 -16.20 5.18
C PRO A 139 -18.70 -16.54 3.92
N GLU A 140 -18.66 -15.64 2.94
CA GLU A 140 -17.91 -15.87 1.68
C GLU A 140 -16.43 -15.43 1.75
N ALA A 141 -15.95 -14.91 2.87
CA ALA A 141 -14.55 -14.55 3.07
C ALA A 141 -13.64 -15.81 3.17
N ARG A 142 -13.25 -16.36 2.01
CA ARG A 142 -12.49 -17.62 1.91
C ARG A 142 -11.36 -17.63 0.89
N VAL A 143 -11.16 -16.54 0.15
CA VAL A 143 -10.10 -16.42 -0.86
C VAL A 143 -8.86 -15.83 -0.21
N LEU A 144 -7.74 -16.56 -0.27
CA LEU A 144 -6.43 -16.03 0.11
C LEU A 144 -5.83 -15.28 -1.09
N PRO A 145 -5.12 -14.16 -0.85
CA PRO A 145 -4.56 -13.36 -1.93
C PRO A 145 -3.36 -14.06 -2.59
N VAL A 146 -3.11 -13.73 -3.86
CA VAL A 146 -1.79 -13.99 -4.47
C VAL A 146 -0.86 -12.87 -4.01
N PRO A 147 0.24 -13.16 -3.30
CA PRO A 147 1.13 -12.10 -2.82
C PRO A 147 1.93 -11.50 -3.99
N MET A 148 2.12 -10.19 -3.98
CA MET A 148 3.16 -9.51 -4.73
C MET A 148 4.28 -9.21 -3.73
N MET A 149 5.45 -9.83 -3.93
CA MET A 149 6.53 -9.81 -2.93
C MET A 149 7.68 -8.98 -3.45
N ASN A 150 7.88 -7.80 -2.87
CA ASN A 150 9.03 -6.96 -3.18
C ASN A 150 10.33 -7.65 -2.73
N ILE A 151 11.25 -7.86 -3.66
CA ILE A 151 12.55 -8.51 -3.41
C ILE A 151 13.74 -7.67 -3.85
N LEU A 152 13.52 -6.60 -4.62
CA LEU A 152 14.53 -5.66 -5.08
C LEU A 152 13.95 -4.23 -5.07
N ASN A 153 14.73 -3.33 -4.48
CA ASN A 153 14.40 -1.92 -4.33
C ASN A 153 15.26 -1.04 -5.22
N GLY A 154 14.66 0.02 -5.75
CA GLY A 154 15.28 1.19 -6.37
C GLY A 154 14.56 2.45 -5.87
N GLY A 155 14.40 3.45 -6.73
CA GLY A 155 13.52 4.61 -6.51
C GLY A 155 13.75 5.31 -5.18
N ALA A 156 12.70 5.89 -4.57
CA ALA A 156 12.83 6.60 -3.30
C ALA A 156 13.19 5.68 -2.11
N HIS A 157 12.96 4.37 -2.22
CA HIS A 157 13.18 3.38 -1.17
C HIS A 157 14.65 2.97 -0.99
N SER A 158 15.57 3.42 -1.85
CA SER A 158 17.00 3.12 -1.70
C SER A 158 17.96 4.08 -2.41
N ASP A 159 19.25 3.98 -2.09
CA ASP A 159 20.33 4.66 -2.79
C ASP A 159 20.78 3.94 -4.09
N ALA A 160 20.07 2.88 -4.51
CA ALA A 160 20.39 2.17 -5.74
C ALA A 160 20.18 3.08 -6.96
N PRO A 161 21.04 3.01 -7.99
CA PRO A 161 20.96 3.84 -9.20
C PRO A 161 19.93 3.30 -10.21
N ILE A 162 18.73 2.95 -9.72
CA ILE A 162 17.59 2.57 -10.54
C ILE A 162 16.42 3.47 -10.17
N ASP A 163 15.74 4.01 -11.16
CA ASP A 163 14.62 4.92 -10.95
C ASP A 163 13.33 4.19 -10.52
N PHE A 164 13.11 2.95 -10.97
CA PHE A 164 11.95 2.15 -10.56
C PHE A 164 12.07 1.77 -9.08
N GLN A 165 10.97 1.91 -8.34
CA GLN A 165 10.96 1.74 -6.90
C GLN A 165 11.01 0.28 -6.46
N GLU A 166 10.20 -0.59 -7.06
CA GLU A 166 10.06 -1.98 -6.62
C GLU A 166 10.00 -2.97 -7.77
N PHE A 167 10.66 -4.10 -7.57
CA PHE A 167 10.58 -5.26 -8.43
C PHE A 167 10.10 -6.45 -7.60
N MET A 168 8.90 -6.92 -7.92
CA MET A 168 8.19 -7.91 -7.15
C MET A 168 8.11 -9.24 -7.90
N ILE A 169 8.13 -10.34 -7.16
CA ILE A 169 7.73 -11.66 -7.67
C ILE A 169 6.30 -11.98 -7.27
N VAL A 170 5.60 -12.69 -8.17
CA VAL A 170 4.19 -13.04 -8.02
C VAL A 170 4.05 -14.57 -8.20
N PRO A 171 4.07 -15.36 -7.13
CA PRO A 171 3.96 -16.83 -7.16
C PRO A 171 2.53 -17.33 -7.45
N ARG A 172 1.94 -16.90 -8.57
CA ARG A 172 0.53 -17.19 -8.93
C ARG A 172 0.29 -18.64 -9.41
N GLY A 173 1.34 -19.37 -9.78
CA GLY A 173 1.21 -20.76 -10.25
C GLY A 173 1.15 -21.81 -9.14
N THR A 174 0.90 -21.39 -7.89
CA THR A 174 0.90 -22.25 -6.70
C THR A 174 -0.52 -22.64 -6.29
N ALA A 175 -0.65 -23.79 -5.61
CA ALA A 175 -1.96 -24.33 -5.20
C ALA A 175 -2.51 -23.73 -3.89
N SER A 176 -1.68 -23.03 -3.11
CA SER A 176 -2.06 -22.44 -1.83
C SER A 176 -1.17 -21.25 -1.47
N TYR A 177 -1.64 -20.39 -0.57
CA TYR A 177 -0.84 -19.28 -0.05
C TYR A 177 0.44 -19.74 0.67
N ALA A 178 0.39 -20.87 1.38
CA ALA A 178 1.56 -21.42 2.06
C ALA A 178 2.67 -21.79 1.05
N GLU A 179 2.30 -22.39 -0.07
CA GLU A 179 3.24 -22.69 -1.16
C GLU A 179 3.71 -21.41 -1.86
N ALA A 180 2.83 -20.44 -2.11
CA ALA A 180 3.19 -19.12 -2.63
C ALA A 180 4.29 -18.45 -1.78
N LEU A 181 4.10 -18.43 -0.45
CA LEU A 181 5.05 -17.86 0.51
C LEU A 181 6.39 -18.60 0.50
N ARG A 182 6.35 -19.94 0.50
CA ARG A 182 7.55 -20.78 0.44
C ARG A 182 8.36 -20.51 -0.84
N TYR A 183 7.70 -20.53 -2.00
CA TYR A 183 8.32 -20.23 -3.29
C TYR A 183 8.98 -18.86 -3.28
N GLY A 184 8.27 -17.84 -2.83
CA GLY A 184 8.80 -16.49 -2.75
C GLY A 184 10.03 -16.37 -1.85
N THR A 185 10.02 -17.04 -0.69
CA THR A 185 11.13 -17.04 0.27
C THR A 185 12.36 -17.74 -0.29
N GLU A 186 12.19 -18.87 -0.96
CA GLU A 186 13.29 -19.58 -1.61
C GLU A 186 13.91 -18.75 -2.75
N VAL A 187 13.07 -18.09 -3.57
CA VAL A 187 13.55 -17.16 -4.61
C VAL A 187 14.29 -15.97 -4.00
N TYR A 188 13.80 -15.39 -2.90
CA TYR A 188 14.48 -14.31 -2.18
C TYR A 188 15.87 -14.72 -1.68
N HIS A 189 16.02 -15.92 -1.10
CA HIS A 189 17.32 -16.43 -0.67
C HIS A 189 18.24 -16.82 -1.84
N ALA A 190 17.67 -17.33 -2.94
CA ALA A 190 18.41 -17.57 -4.17
C ALA A 190 18.94 -16.25 -4.76
N LEU A 191 18.12 -15.20 -4.78
CA LEU A 191 18.49 -13.85 -5.21
C LEU A 191 19.66 -13.31 -4.39
N LYS A 192 19.61 -13.42 -3.06
CA LYS A 192 20.74 -13.04 -2.20
C LYS A 192 22.05 -13.70 -2.63
N SER A 193 21.98 -14.96 -3.05
CA SER A 193 23.14 -15.72 -3.53
C SER A 193 23.59 -15.29 -4.93
N VAL A 194 22.66 -14.94 -5.83
CA VAL A 194 22.97 -14.37 -7.16
C VAL A 194 23.68 -13.02 -7.01
N LEU A 195 23.15 -12.13 -6.17
CA LEU A 195 23.74 -10.81 -5.90
C LEU A 195 25.15 -10.93 -5.31
N ARG A 196 25.37 -11.85 -4.34
CA ARG A 196 26.71 -12.10 -3.79
C ARG A 196 27.71 -12.63 -4.81
N ALA A 197 27.27 -13.51 -5.70
CA ALA A 197 28.13 -14.03 -6.77
C ALA A 197 28.54 -12.92 -7.76
N ARG A 198 27.71 -11.88 -7.90
CA ARG A 198 28.00 -10.66 -8.66
C ARG A 198 28.76 -9.58 -7.86
N HIS A 199 29.17 -9.87 -6.63
CA HIS A 199 29.78 -8.91 -5.70
C HIS A 199 28.93 -7.67 -5.40
N LEU A 200 27.60 -7.81 -5.46
CA LEU A 200 26.65 -6.74 -5.14
C LEU A 200 26.24 -6.75 -3.67
N SER A 201 25.81 -5.60 -3.17
CA SER A 201 25.28 -5.46 -1.81
C SER A 201 24.05 -6.33 -1.60
N THR A 202 23.93 -6.91 -0.41
CA THR A 202 22.71 -7.58 0.07
C THR A 202 22.13 -6.89 1.29
N ALA A 203 22.37 -5.57 1.42
CA ALA A 203 21.64 -4.73 2.36
C ALA A 203 20.18 -4.64 1.92
N ILE A 204 19.28 -4.49 2.88
CA ILE A 204 17.83 -4.44 2.66
C ILE A 204 17.32 -3.01 2.83
N GLY A 205 16.29 -2.65 2.07
CA GLY A 205 15.54 -1.41 2.24
C GLY A 205 14.42 -1.55 3.28
N ASP A 206 13.56 -0.53 3.36
CA ASP A 206 12.46 -0.44 4.34
C ASP A 206 11.50 -1.65 4.28
N GLU A 207 11.33 -2.26 3.11
CA GLU A 207 10.41 -3.38 2.88
C GLU A 207 11.10 -4.76 2.85
N GLY A 208 12.38 -4.83 3.19
CA GLY A 208 13.13 -6.09 3.26
C GLY A 208 13.68 -6.60 1.91
N GLY A 209 13.30 -5.99 0.79
CA GLY A 209 13.92 -6.21 -0.52
C GLY A 209 15.39 -5.74 -0.55
N PHE A 210 16.23 -6.35 -1.39
CA PHE A 210 17.64 -5.93 -1.51
C PHE A 210 17.77 -4.62 -2.30
N ALA A 211 18.74 -3.78 -1.95
CA ALA A 211 19.06 -2.54 -2.67
C ALA A 211 20.48 -2.57 -3.29
N PRO A 212 20.77 -3.49 -4.24
CA PRO A 212 22.06 -3.55 -4.90
C PRO A 212 22.24 -2.43 -5.93
N ARG A 213 23.50 -2.12 -6.24
CA ARG A 213 23.85 -1.24 -7.36
C ARG A 213 23.77 -2.00 -8.69
N LEU A 214 22.60 -2.02 -9.32
CA LEU A 214 22.36 -2.65 -10.62
C LEU A 214 22.46 -1.63 -11.76
N ASP A 215 22.67 -2.11 -12.98
CA ASP A 215 22.94 -1.25 -14.14
C ASP A 215 21.66 -0.67 -14.78
N SER A 216 20.55 -1.40 -14.72
CA SER A 216 19.25 -0.96 -15.25
C SER A 216 18.07 -1.76 -14.70
N ALA A 217 16.84 -1.39 -15.08
CA ALA A 217 15.65 -2.19 -14.78
C ALA A 217 15.73 -3.61 -15.41
N GLU A 218 16.32 -3.73 -16.59
CA GLU A 218 16.58 -5.02 -17.24
C GLU A 218 17.56 -5.87 -16.42
N ASP A 219 18.63 -5.28 -15.88
CA ASP A 219 19.59 -5.99 -15.01
C ASP A 219 18.93 -6.50 -13.70
N ALA A 220 17.98 -5.73 -13.16
CA ALA A 220 17.14 -6.17 -12.05
C ALA A 220 16.28 -7.38 -12.43
N LEU A 221 15.59 -7.32 -13.56
CA LEU A 221 14.74 -8.39 -14.07
C LEU A 221 15.53 -9.66 -14.44
N GLU A 222 16.73 -9.52 -14.98
CA GLU A 222 17.65 -10.62 -15.26
C GLU A 222 18.16 -11.27 -13.96
N SER A 223 18.45 -10.48 -12.93
CA SER A 223 18.79 -11.00 -11.59
C SER A 223 17.66 -11.81 -10.97
N ILE A 224 16.42 -11.33 -11.09
CA ILE A 224 15.22 -12.04 -10.62
C ILE A 224 15.06 -13.34 -11.40
N SER A 225 15.22 -13.29 -12.73
CA SER A 225 15.11 -14.47 -13.59
C SER A 225 16.12 -15.55 -13.19
N ALA A 226 17.39 -15.16 -12.97
CA ALA A 226 18.43 -16.07 -12.50
C ALA A 226 18.15 -16.62 -11.09
N ALA A 227 17.56 -15.81 -10.21
CA ALA A 227 17.17 -16.24 -8.86
C ALA A 227 16.03 -17.27 -8.89
N VAL A 228 15.03 -17.06 -9.74
CA VAL A 228 13.90 -17.99 -9.94
C VAL A 228 14.38 -19.33 -10.46
N GLU A 229 15.25 -19.32 -11.48
CA GLU A 229 15.86 -20.55 -12.02
C GLU A 229 16.71 -21.26 -10.96
N LYS A 230 17.55 -20.51 -10.23
CA LYS A 230 18.39 -21.06 -9.16
C LYS A 230 17.58 -21.68 -8.01
N ALA A 231 16.40 -21.15 -7.72
CA ALA A 231 15.46 -21.72 -6.76
C ALA A 231 14.73 -22.97 -7.28
N GLY A 232 14.91 -23.34 -8.55
CA GLY A 232 14.28 -24.51 -9.17
C GLY A 232 12.86 -24.26 -9.67
N TYR A 233 12.48 -23.00 -9.88
CA TYR A 233 11.15 -22.62 -10.36
C TYR A 233 11.18 -22.11 -11.80
N LYS A 234 10.02 -22.19 -12.46
CA LYS A 234 9.85 -21.68 -13.82
C LYS A 234 9.24 -20.29 -13.85
N LEU A 235 9.99 -19.34 -14.41
CA LEU A 235 9.51 -17.98 -14.68
C LEU A 235 8.45 -17.99 -15.78
N GLY A 236 7.32 -17.31 -15.57
CA GLY A 236 6.18 -17.24 -16.50
C GLY A 236 5.20 -18.42 -16.43
N GLU A 237 5.51 -19.46 -15.64
CA GLU A 237 4.59 -20.56 -15.32
C GLU A 237 4.22 -20.55 -13.83
N GLN A 238 5.23 -20.54 -12.95
CA GLN A 238 5.07 -20.63 -11.49
C GLN A 238 5.26 -19.27 -10.82
N ILE A 239 6.27 -18.52 -11.26
CA ILE A 239 6.61 -17.18 -10.77
C ILE A 239 6.44 -16.18 -11.90
N PHE A 240 5.73 -15.09 -11.62
CA PHE A 240 5.57 -13.94 -12.52
C PHE A 240 6.20 -12.70 -11.87
N ILE A 241 6.22 -11.58 -12.60
CA ILE A 241 6.81 -10.33 -12.11
C ILE A 241 5.74 -9.24 -12.03
N ALA A 242 5.82 -8.42 -10.99
CA ALA A 242 5.11 -7.15 -10.89
C ALA A 242 6.14 -6.03 -10.68
N LEU A 243 5.82 -4.83 -11.15
CA LEU A 243 6.67 -3.65 -11.05
C LEU A 243 5.90 -2.54 -10.38
N ASP A 244 6.57 -1.79 -9.51
CA ASP A 244 6.17 -0.44 -9.13
C ASP A 244 7.30 0.53 -9.53
N PRO A 245 7.20 1.21 -10.68
CA PRO A 245 8.09 2.29 -11.02
C PRO A 245 7.96 3.50 -10.09
N ALA A 246 6.79 3.76 -9.50
CA ALA A 246 6.45 5.00 -8.79
C ALA A 246 6.78 6.25 -9.62
N ALA A 247 6.23 6.34 -10.83
CA ALA A 247 6.71 7.28 -11.85
C ALA A 247 6.57 8.77 -11.50
N SER A 248 5.71 9.11 -10.54
CA SER A 248 5.61 10.46 -9.95
C SER A 248 6.96 10.94 -9.39
N GLU A 249 7.76 10.05 -8.78
CA GLU A 249 9.04 10.39 -8.14
C GLU A 249 10.12 10.86 -9.12
N PHE A 250 9.97 10.55 -10.40
CA PHE A 250 10.92 10.94 -11.44
C PHE A 250 10.25 11.70 -12.59
N TYR A 251 9.06 12.25 -12.37
CA TYR A 251 8.38 13.12 -13.33
C TYR A 251 8.72 14.59 -13.10
N ASP A 252 9.08 15.30 -14.16
CA ASP A 252 9.30 16.75 -14.17
C ASP A 252 8.05 17.41 -14.78
N CYS A 253 7.18 17.95 -13.91
CA CYS A 253 5.91 18.55 -14.31
C CYS A 253 6.08 19.84 -15.13
N GLU A 254 7.16 20.60 -14.92
CA GLU A 254 7.44 21.82 -15.71
C GLU A 254 7.81 21.48 -17.15
N LYS A 255 8.53 20.38 -17.34
CA LYS A 255 9.01 19.94 -18.66
C LYS A 255 8.11 18.88 -19.30
N ASN A 256 7.15 18.33 -18.57
CA ASN A 256 6.27 17.24 -18.98
C ASN A 256 7.07 16.02 -19.51
N VAL A 257 8.08 15.60 -18.75
CA VAL A 257 8.95 14.45 -19.08
C VAL A 257 9.32 13.67 -17.82
N TYR A 258 9.56 12.38 -18.00
CA TYR A 258 10.12 11.49 -16.99
C TYR A 258 11.64 11.50 -17.07
N VAL A 259 12.31 11.85 -15.98
CA VAL A 259 13.77 12.03 -15.88
C VAL A 259 14.38 10.91 -15.05
N PHE A 260 15.11 10.01 -15.70
CA PHE A 260 15.77 8.85 -15.10
C PHE A 260 17.04 9.27 -14.34
N LYS A 261 16.85 10.11 -13.32
CA LYS A 261 17.88 10.83 -12.57
C LYS A 261 18.82 9.90 -11.80
N LYS A 262 18.35 8.71 -11.39
CA LYS A 262 19.16 7.75 -10.63
C LYS A 262 19.97 6.81 -11.53
N SER A 263 19.47 6.51 -12.73
CA SER A 263 20.15 5.62 -13.68
C SER A 263 21.02 6.37 -14.70
N ASP A 264 20.51 6.64 -15.90
CA ASP A 264 21.28 7.12 -17.05
C ASP A 264 21.09 8.62 -17.36
N GLY A 265 20.23 9.31 -16.61
CA GLY A 265 19.88 10.71 -16.83
C GLY A 265 19.02 10.94 -18.08
N SER A 266 18.52 9.88 -18.72
CA SER A 266 17.67 10.00 -19.89
C SER A 266 16.33 10.66 -19.55
N LYS A 267 15.76 11.33 -20.56
CA LYS A 267 14.44 11.94 -20.48
C LYS A 267 13.53 11.21 -21.42
N LYS A 268 12.34 10.84 -20.94
CA LYS A 268 11.33 10.15 -21.72
C LYS A 268 10.03 10.93 -21.65
N THR A 269 9.38 11.08 -22.78
CA THR A 269 7.95 11.41 -22.81
C THR A 269 7.13 10.25 -22.25
N ALA A 270 5.86 10.48 -21.92
CA ALA A 270 4.95 9.40 -21.51
C ALA A 270 4.90 8.27 -22.56
N GLU A 271 4.90 8.61 -23.86
CA GLU A 271 4.88 7.62 -24.94
C GLU A 271 6.16 6.76 -24.97
N GLU A 272 7.33 7.37 -24.82
CA GLU A 272 8.61 6.64 -24.75
C GLU A 272 8.72 5.77 -23.49
N LEU A 273 8.16 6.22 -22.37
CA LEU A 273 8.10 5.44 -21.13
C LEU A 273 7.17 4.22 -21.29
N ILE A 274 5.99 4.41 -21.86
CA ILE A 274 5.05 3.31 -22.15
C ILE A 274 5.68 2.31 -23.14
N ASP A 275 6.42 2.79 -24.13
CA ASP A 275 7.18 1.95 -25.05
C ASP A 275 8.27 1.14 -24.34
N HIS A 276 8.92 1.73 -23.34
CA HIS A 276 9.86 1.02 -22.48
C HIS A 276 9.17 -0.11 -21.72
N TYR A 277 8.04 0.15 -21.05
CA TYR A 277 7.26 -0.90 -20.39
C TYR A 277 6.82 -2.00 -21.35
N ALA A 278 6.35 -1.64 -22.55
CA ALA A 278 5.94 -2.62 -23.56
C ALA A 278 7.11 -3.54 -23.98
N LYS A 279 8.34 -3.00 -24.10
CA LYS A 279 9.55 -3.79 -24.37
C LYS A 279 9.90 -4.72 -23.20
N LEU A 280 9.77 -4.25 -21.96
CA LEU A 280 9.98 -5.08 -20.77
C LEU A 280 8.97 -6.24 -20.71
N CYS A 281 7.67 -5.95 -20.88
CA CYS A 281 6.61 -6.97 -20.89
C CYS A 281 6.72 -7.97 -22.04
N ALA A 282 7.40 -7.61 -23.14
CA ALA A 282 7.66 -8.55 -24.24
C ALA A 282 8.80 -9.53 -23.92
N ARG A 283 9.73 -9.15 -23.03
CA ARG A 283 10.92 -9.94 -22.66
C ARG A 283 10.73 -10.74 -21.38
N PHE A 284 9.98 -10.21 -20.43
CA PHE A 284 9.77 -10.78 -19.11
C PHE A 284 8.28 -11.01 -18.85
N PRO A 285 7.88 -12.03 -18.08
CA PRO A 285 6.48 -12.31 -17.77
C PRO A 285 5.96 -11.38 -16.68
N ILE A 286 5.97 -10.08 -16.98
CA ILE A 286 5.39 -9.03 -16.17
C ILE A 286 3.87 -9.13 -16.32
N VAL A 287 3.17 -9.21 -15.19
CA VAL A 287 1.70 -9.33 -15.14
C VAL A 287 1.05 -8.11 -14.52
N SER A 288 1.80 -7.28 -13.80
CA SER A 288 1.31 -6.05 -13.18
C SER A 288 2.34 -4.93 -13.25
N ILE A 289 1.86 -3.71 -13.49
CA ILE A 289 2.61 -2.46 -13.37
C ILE A 289 1.76 -1.51 -12.53
N GLU A 290 2.27 -1.17 -11.36
CA GLU A 290 1.77 -0.11 -10.49
C GLU A 290 2.35 1.24 -10.93
N ASP A 291 1.63 2.34 -10.78
CA ASP A 291 2.09 3.73 -11.01
C ASP A 291 3.07 3.95 -12.16
N GLY A 292 2.71 3.42 -13.33
CA GLY A 292 3.52 3.50 -14.54
C GLY A 292 3.63 4.92 -15.11
N CYS A 293 2.71 5.81 -14.78
CA CYS A 293 2.73 7.23 -15.12
C CYS A 293 2.52 8.06 -13.84
N ALA A 294 2.94 9.33 -13.86
CA ALA A 294 2.76 10.22 -12.72
C ALA A 294 1.27 10.40 -12.36
N GLU A 295 0.98 10.70 -11.09
CA GLU A 295 -0.39 10.80 -10.54
C GLU A 295 -1.30 11.79 -11.31
N ASP A 296 -0.71 12.87 -11.84
CA ASP A 296 -1.40 13.89 -12.63
C ASP A 296 -1.33 13.69 -14.16
N ASP A 297 -0.57 12.72 -14.66
CA ASP A 297 -0.45 12.43 -16.10
C ASP A 297 -1.59 11.55 -16.60
N TRP A 298 -2.84 12.05 -16.50
CA TRP A 298 -4.05 11.32 -16.90
C TRP A 298 -4.05 10.93 -18.38
N ASP A 299 -3.44 11.73 -19.25
CA ASP A 299 -3.32 11.41 -20.68
C ASP A 299 -2.29 10.29 -20.92
N GLY A 300 -1.15 10.30 -20.21
CA GLY A 300 -0.20 9.19 -20.17
C GLY A 300 -0.86 7.89 -19.68
N TRP A 301 -1.61 7.96 -18.59
CA TRP A 301 -2.38 6.82 -18.06
C TRP A 301 -3.40 6.25 -19.06
N LYS A 302 -4.15 7.09 -19.78
CA LYS A 302 -5.06 6.64 -20.85
C LYS A 302 -4.31 5.90 -21.96
N ARG A 303 -3.16 6.44 -22.38
CA ARG A 303 -2.30 5.80 -23.41
C ARG A 303 -1.73 4.48 -22.92
N LEU A 304 -1.27 4.42 -21.67
CA LEU A 304 -0.76 3.22 -21.01
C LEU A 304 -1.86 2.14 -20.98
N THR A 305 -3.07 2.53 -20.55
CA THR A 305 -4.23 1.64 -20.47
C THR A 305 -4.63 1.10 -21.84
N LYS A 306 -4.71 1.97 -22.85
CA LYS A 306 -5.00 1.56 -24.24
C LYS A 306 -3.96 0.59 -24.79
N LYS A 307 -2.68 0.76 -24.44
CA LYS A 307 -1.57 -0.03 -24.99
C LYS A 307 -1.36 -1.38 -24.29
N LEU A 308 -1.45 -1.41 -22.96
CA LEU A 308 -1.09 -2.58 -22.14
C LEU A 308 -2.24 -3.16 -21.31
N GLY A 309 -3.29 -2.39 -21.02
CA GLY A 309 -4.34 -2.74 -20.06
C GLY A 309 -5.20 -3.97 -20.42
N ALA A 310 -5.14 -4.44 -21.66
CA ALA A 310 -5.81 -5.69 -22.06
C ALA A 310 -5.08 -6.96 -21.61
N ARG A 311 -3.78 -6.85 -21.27
CA ARG A 311 -2.93 -8.01 -20.90
C ARG A 311 -2.22 -7.84 -19.56
N ILE A 312 -1.98 -6.60 -19.16
CA ILE A 312 -1.23 -6.22 -17.96
C ILE A 312 -2.18 -5.59 -16.96
N GLN A 313 -2.09 -6.01 -15.71
CA GLN A 313 -2.74 -5.31 -14.60
C GLN A 313 -2.05 -3.95 -14.41
N LEU A 314 -2.81 -2.88 -14.47
CA LEU A 314 -2.35 -1.50 -14.31
C LEU A 314 -2.94 -0.98 -13.01
N VAL A 315 -2.11 -0.89 -11.99
CA VAL A 315 -2.53 -0.54 -10.62
C VAL A 315 -2.27 0.94 -10.41
N GLY A 316 -3.33 1.71 -10.13
CA GLY A 316 -3.17 3.08 -9.64
C GLY A 316 -3.06 3.08 -8.11
N ASP A 317 -1.96 3.62 -7.59
CA ASP A 317 -1.76 3.92 -6.18
C ASP A 317 -1.93 5.43 -5.94
N ASP A 318 -0.92 6.24 -6.22
CA ASP A 318 -0.99 7.71 -6.09
C ASP A 318 -2.08 8.30 -7.00
N LEU A 319 -2.36 7.63 -8.13
CA LEU A 319 -3.44 8.00 -9.04
C LEU A 319 -4.83 8.01 -8.38
N PHE A 320 -5.09 7.07 -7.47
CA PHE A 320 -6.42 6.86 -6.88
C PHE A 320 -6.49 7.11 -5.38
N VAL A 321 -5.37 7.08 -4.66
CA VAL A 321 -5.23 7.34 -3.21
C VAL A 321 -6.31 6.67 -2.36
N THR A 322 -6.69 5.43 -2.71
CA THR A 322 -7.77 4.67 -2.06
C THR A 322 -9.10 5.45 -1.95
N ASN A 323 -9.39 6.35 -2.89
CA ASN A 323 -10.50 7.30 -2.82
C ASN A 323 -11.53 7.07 -3.94
N VAL A 324 -12.79 6.87 -3.55
CA VAL A 324 -13.91 6.63 -4.47
C VAL A 324 -14.00 7.66 -5.59
N LYS A 325 -13.79 8.96 -5.31
CA LYS A 325 -13.96 10.01 -6.32
C LYS A 325 -12.93 9.92 -7.44
N PHE A 326 -11.66 9.66 -7.08
CA PHE A 326 -10.59 9.49 -8.06
C PHE A 326 -10.77 8.19 -8.85
N LEU A 327 -11.15 7.11 -8.18
CA LEU A 327 -11.47 5.84 -8.84
C LEU A 327 -12.65 5.97 -9.82
N GLU A 328 -13.73 6.64 -9.44
CA GLU A 328 -14.88 6.90 -10.32
C GLU A 328 -14.50 7.70 -11.56
N LYS A 329 -13.63 8.72 -11.40
CA LYS A 329 -13.05 9.45 -12.54
C LYS A 329 -12.22 8.51 -13.43
N GLY A 330 -11.36 7.67 -12.84
CA GLY A 330 -10.58 6.66 -13.56
C GLY A 330 -11.43 5.72 -14.39
N ILE A 331 -12.50 5.20 -13.79
CA ILE A 331 -13.47 4.32 -14.45
C ILE A 331 -14.15 5.04 -15.63
N ALA A 332 -14.63 6.26 -15.42
CA ALA A 332 -15.30 7.05 -16.45
C ALA A 332 -14.38 7.39 -17.63
N GLU A 333 -13.09 7.57 -17.37
CA GLU A 333 -12.08 7.92 -18.36
C GLU A 333 -11.33 6.72 -18.95
N HIS A 334 -11.70 5.49 -18.57
CA HIS A 334 -11.02 4.24 -18.97
C HIS A 334 -9.53 4.23 -18.66
N VAL A 335 -9.19 4.64 -17.45
CA VAL A 335 -7.82 4.73 -16.93
C VAL A 335 -7.55 3.59 -15.93
N ALA A 336 -6.42 2.92 -16.10
CA ALA A 336 -5.99 1.76 -15.34
C ALA A 336 -7.00 0.59 -15.41
N ASN A 337 -6.76 -0.48 -14.66
CA ASN A 337 -7.71 -1.59 -14.49
C ASN A 337 -7.62 -2.23 -13.10
N SER A 338 -6.88 -1.61 -12.19
CA SER A 338 -6.67 -2.04 -10.82
C SER A 338 -6.40 -0.84 -9.92
N ILE A 339 -6.66 -1.00 -8.63
CA ILE A 339 -6.39 0.02 -7.60
C ILE A 339 -5.59 -0.61 -6.45
N LEU A 340 -4.58 0.12 -5.97
CA LEU A 340 -3.91 -0.20 -4.72
C LEU A 340 -4.73 0.35 -3.55
N ILE A 341 -4.94 -0.46 -2.52
CA ILE A 341 -5.74 -0.12 -1.36
C ILE A 341 -4.82 -0.01 -0.14
N LYS A 342 -4.58 1.22 0.28
CA LYS A 342 -3.84 1.57 1.50
C LYS A 342 -4.81 2.26 2.46
N VAL A 343 -5.20 1.55 3.53
CA VAL A 343 -6.26 1.98 4.46
C VAL A 343 -6.04 3.38 5.06
N ASN A 344 -4.78 3.78 5.23
CA ASN A 344 -4.41 5.08 5.80
C ASN A 344 -4.44 6.24 4.80
N GLN A 345 -4.44 5.97 3.48
CA GLN A 345 -4.62 7.02 2.46
C GLN A 345 -6.02 7.64 2.52
N ILE A 346 -7.04 6.88 2.95
CA ILE A 346 -8.42 7.37 3.07
C ILE A 346 -8.83 7.61 4.53
N GLY A 347 -8.34 6.82 5.47
CA GLY A 347 -8.43 7.11 6.91
C GLY A 347 -9.62 6.50 7.67
N THR A 348 -10.48 5.70 7.03
CA THR A 348 -11.47 4.85 7.72
C THR A 348 -11.68 3.52 7.01
N LEU A 349 -12.14 2.51 7.75
CA LEU A 349 -12.47 1.20 7.20
C LEU A 349 -13.70 1.25 6.28
N THR A 350 -14.72 2.02 6.65
CA THR A 350 -15.95 2.17 5.82
C THR A 350 -15.63 2.78 4.46
N GLU A 351 -14.82 3.85 4.40
CA GLU A 351 -14.42 4.45 3.11
C GLU A 351 -13.53 3.49 2.30
N THR A 352 -12.62 2.75 2.96
CA THR A 352 -11.80 1.72 2.30
C THR A 352 -12.67 0.65 1.64
N LEU A 353 -13.63 0.08 2.37
CA LEU A 353 -14.52 -0.97 1.86
C LEU A 353 -15.41 -0.45 0.73
N ALA A 354 -15.88 0.81 0.83
CA ALA A 354 -16.62 1.46 -0.26
C ALA A 354 -15.79 1.58 -1.54
N THR A 355 -14.52 1.97 -1.44
CA THR A 355 -13.59 2.01 -2.60
C THR A 355 -13.40 0.62 -3.22
N ILE A 356 -13.20 -0.41 -2.39
CA ILE A 356 -13.09 -1.81 -2.85
C ILE A 356 -14.36 -2.24 -3.60
N ASP A 357 -15.53 -1.90 -3.08
CA ASP A 357 -16.81 -2.27 -3.69
C ASP A 357 -17.04 -1.57 -5.03
N VAL A 358 -16.68 -0.29 -5.15
CA VAL A 358 -16.74 0.46 -6.42
C VAL A 358 -15.80 -0.16 -7.46
N ALA A 359 -14.57 -0.50 -7.07
CA ALA A 359 -13.62 -1.16 -7.97
C ALA A 359 -14.18 -2.49 -8.49
N LYS A 360 -14.64 -3.37 -7.59
CA LYS A 360 -15.19 -4.68 -7.95
C LYS A 360 -16.41 -4.59 -8.85
N LYS A 361 -17.33 -3.65 -8.58
CA LYS A 361 -18.53 -3.43 -9.40
C LYS A 361 -18.20 -3.00 -10.84
N ASN A 362 -17.03 -2.40 -11.04
CA ASN A 362 -16.56 -1.92 -12.35
C ASN A 362 -15.46 -2.81 -12.95
N ASN A 363 -15.29 -4.04 -12.45
CA ASN A 363 -14.28 -5.02 -12.90
C ASN A 363 -12.83 -4.59 -12.73
N TYR A 364 -12.55 -3.66 -11.82
CA TYR A 364 -11.18 -3.37 -11.38
C TYR A 364 -10.77 -4.39 -10.32
N THR A 365 -9.51 -4.83 -10.38
CA THR A 365 -8.93 -5.60 -9.28
C THR A 365 -8.53 -4.67 -8.13
N THR A 366 -8.53 -5.20 -6.91
CA THR A 366 -8.12 -4.47 -5.70
C THR A 366 -6.92 -5.16 -5.09
N VAL A 367 -5.80 -4.46 -4.95
CA VAL A 367 -4.57 -4.97 -4.34
C VAL A 367 -4.44 -4.32 -2.96
N ILE A 368 -4.62 -5.08 -1.88
CA ILE A 368 -4.43 -4.56 -0.52
C ILE A 368 -2.93 -4.45 -0.26
N SER A 369 -2.47 -3.26 0.11
CA SER A 369 -1.05 -2.97 0.28
C SER A 369 -0.70 -2.49 1.68
N HIS A 370 0.54 -2.77 2.08
CA HIS A 370 1.18 -2.23 3.26
C HIS A 370 1.64 -0.77 3.04
N ARG A 371 2.31 -0.18 4.02
CA ARG A 371 3.16 1.00 3.83
C ARG A 371 4.61 0.68 4.19
N SER A 372 5.54 1.55 3.84
CA SER A 372 6.95 1.36 4.20
C SER A 372 7.24 1.45 5.71
N GLY A 373 6.40 2.14 6.49
CA GLY A 373 6.38 2.07 7.96
C GLY A 373 5.21 1.23 8.49
N GLU A 374 5.46 -0.02 8.83
CA GLU A 374 4.49 -0.97 9.42
C GLU A 374 4.69 -1.17 10.93
N THR A 375 3.83 -1.95 11.60
CA THR A 375 3.84 -2.15 13.07
C THR A 375 3.71 -3.59 13.53
#